data_AF-A0A1Y4CDE4-F1
#
_entry.id   AF-A0A1Y4CDE4-F1
#
_cell.length_a   1.000
_cell.length_b   1.000
_cell.length_c   1.000
_cell.angle_alpha   90.00
_cell.angle_beta   90.00
_cell.angle_gamma   90.00
#
_symmetry.space_group_name_H-M   'P 1'
#
loop_
_entity.id
_entity.type
_entity.pdbx_description
1 polymer ?
#
loop_
_entity_poly.entity_id
_entity_poly.type
_entity_poly.pdbx_seq_one_letter_code
_entity_poly.pdbx_strand_id
1 'polypeptide(L)'
;MAERKETDKALVKIGQMLVRKRKALGKNYYSREKFIYNRSFEIFGGKQWISTRHLSNVELGKNWISIEKLIVLAEALEVDPVELFGEIIEIYKEN
;
A
#
# COMPACT_ATOMS: atom_id res chain seq x y z
N MET A 1 -18.50 -17.50 13.75
CA MET A 1 -17.51 -17.40 12.65
C MET A 1 -18.06 -16.38 11.67
N ALA A 2 -17.45 -15.20 11.57
CA ALA A 2 -17.96 -14.16 10.66
C ALA A 2 -17.81 -14.62 9.21
N GLU A 3 -18.89 -14.52 8.43
CA GLU A 3 -18.89 -14.80 6.99
C GLU A 3 -17.70 -14.09 6.34
N ARG A 4 -16.88 -14.85 5.60
CA ARG A 4 -15.83 -14.25 4.77
C ARG A 4 -16.55 -13.47 3.69
N LYS A 5 -16.62 -12.14 3.83
CA LYS A 5 -16.99 -11.25 2.73
C LYS A 5 -16.19 -11.68 1.51
N GLU A 6 -16.90 -11.88 0.41
CA GLU A 6 -16.31 -12.19 -0.89
C GLU A 6 -15.16 -11.21 -1.13
N THR A 7 -13.96 -11.74 -1.33
CA THR A 7 -12.76 -10.91 -1.42
C THR A 7 -12.79 -10.20 -2.76
N ASP A 8 -12.85 -8.87 -2.74
CA ASP A 8 -12.87 -8.05 -3.94
C ASP A 8 -11.59 -8.28 -4.77
N LYS A 9 -11.77 -8.81 -5.98
CA LYS A 9 -10.67 -9.13 -6.90
C LYS A 9 -9.83 -7.90 -7.24
N ALA A 10 -10.46 -6.73 -7.37
CA ALA A 10 -9.77 -5.47 -7.62
C ALA A 10 -8.89 -5.09 -6.42
N LEU A 11 -9.43 -5.17 -5.19
CA LEU A 11 -8.65 -4.90 -3.99
C LEU A 11 -7.45 -5.83 -3.84
N VAL A 12 -7.60 -7.12 -4.18
CA VAL A 12 -6.49 -8.08 -4.16
C VAL A 12 -5.41 -7.70 -5.19
N LYS A 13 -5.80 -7.37 -6.42
CA LYS A 13 -4.86 -6.93 -7.46
C LYS A 13 -4.12 -5.65 -7.05
N ILE A 14 -4.83 -4.67 -6.48
CA ILE A 14 -4.25 -3.43 -5.97
C ILE A 14 -3.26 -3.71 -4.84
N GLY A 15 -3.64 -4.56 -3.89
CA GLY A 15 -2.74 -4.98 -2.80
C GLY A 15 -1.46 -5.64 -3.31
N GLN A 16 -1.57 -6.51 -4.33
CA GLN A 16 -0.40 -7.14 -4.96
C GLN A 16 0.49 -6.13 -5.70
N MET A 17 -0.10 -5.16 -6.39
CA MET A 17 0.63 -4.07 -7.05
C MET A 17 1.45 -3.27 -6.02
N LEU A 18 0.84 -2.89 -4.90
CA LEU A 18 1.52 -2.14 -3.83
C LEU A 18 2.68 -2.95 -3.21
N VAL A 19 2.49 -4.27 -3.00
CA VAL A 19 3.58 -5.16 -2.55
C VAL A 19 4.75 -5.17 -3.53
N ARG A 20 4.48 -5.21 -4.83
CA ARG A 20 5.53 -5.21 -5.87
C ARG A 20 6.31 -3.90 -5.85
N LYS A 21 5.62 -2.76 -5.83
CA LYS A 21 6.26 -1.43 -5.73
C LYS A 21 7.14 -1.33 -4.48
N ARG A 22 6.63 -1.72 -3.31
CA ARG A 22 7.42 -1.71 -2.07
C ARG A 22 8.68 -2.57 -2.17
N LYS A 23 8.58 -3.78 -2.74
CA LYS A 23 9.74 -4.66 -2.90
C LYS A 23 10.73 -4.15 -3.95
N ALA A 24 10.27 -3.39 -4.93
CA ALA A 24 11.11 -2.77 -5.97
C ALA A 24 12.04 -1.69 -5.40
N LEU A 25 11.69 -1.06 -4.28
CA LEU A 25 12.57 -0.13 -3.54
C LEU A 25 13.87 -0.79 -3.04
N GLY A 26 13.93 -2.12 -2.99
CA GLY A 26 15.11 -2.89 -2.65
C GLY A 26 14.98 -3.72 -1.37
N LYS A 27 16.02 -4.50 -1.08
CA LYS A 27 16.03 -5.53 -0.02
C LYS A 27 15.68 -4.99 1.37
N ASN A 28 15.98 -3.72 1.63
CA ASN A 28 15.68 -3.06 2.90
C ASN A 28 14.18 -2.84 3.13
N TYR A 29 13.33 -2.94 2.10
CA TYR A 29 11.90 -2.68 2.19
C TYR A 29 11.03 -3.94 1.99
N TYR A 30 11.65 -5.13 1.98
CA TYR A 30 10.97 -6.41 1.68
C TYR A 30 9.90 -6.82 2.69
N SER A 31 10.09 -6.50 3.97
CA SER A 31 9.06 -6.68 5.00
C SER A 31 8.34 -5.37 5.25
N ARG A 32 7.09 -5.45 5.71
CA ARG A 32 6.28 -4.26 6.05
C ARG A 32 6.92 -3.48 7.17
N GLU A 33 7.45 -4.18 8.17
CA GLU A 33 8.08 -3.61 9.34
C GLU A 33 9.32 -2.80 8.96
N LYS A 34 10.21 -3.38 8.13
CA LYS A 34 11.39 -2.66 7.66
C LYS A 34 11.01 -1.47 6.78
N PHE A 35 10.01 -1.64 5.90
CA PHE A 35 9.53 -0.54 5.07
C PHE A 35 8.99 0.62 5.91
N ILE A 36 8.11 0.34 6.86
CA ILE A 36 7.53 1.35 7.74
C ILE A 36 8.62 2.04 8.57
N TYR A 37 9.52 1.26 9.16
CA TYR A 37 10.63 1.77 9.97
C TYR A 37 11.55 2.67 9.15
N ASN A 38 12.04 2.20 8.00
CA ASN A 38 12.96 2.98 7.17
C ASN A 38 12.31 4.26 6.65
N ARG A 39 11.08 4.19 6.11
CA ARG A 39 10.37 5.37 5.62
C ARG A 39 10.03 6.38 6.71
N SER A 40 9.84 5.91 7.94
CA SER A 40 9.69 6.79 9.10
C SER A 40 10.85 7.79 9.17
N PHE A 41 12.09 7.32 9.08
CA PHE A 41 13.29 8.18 9.17
C PHE A 41 13.65 8.88 7.87
N GLU A 42 13.48 8.20 6.74
CA GLU A 42 13.87 8.74 5.42
C GLU A 42 12.96 9.87 4.94
N ILE A 43 11.65 9.79 5.25
CA ILE A 43 10.63 10.67 4.67
C ILE A 43 9.85 11.40 5.76
N PHE A 44 9.43 10.68 6.82
CA PHE A 44 8.47 11.20 7.79
C PHE A 44 9.09 11.76 9.08
N GLY A 45 10.38 12.07 9.08
CA GLY A 45 11.07 12.72 10.21
C GLY A 45 11.04 11.91 11.52
N GLY A 46 11.09 10.58 11.43
CA GLY A 46 11.03 9.65 12.54
C GLY A 46 9.63 9.40 13.12
N LYS A 47 8.57 9.93 12.50
CA LYS A 47 7.19 9.78 12.98
C LYS A 47 6.52 8.54 12.42
N GLN A 48 5.66 7.93 13.24
CA GLN A 48 4.76 6.88 12.76
C GLN A 48 3.76 7.46 11.75
N TRP A 49 3.79 6.93 10.53
CA TRP A 49 2.97 7.40 9.41
C TRP A 49 1.85 6.39 9.02
N ILE A 50 2.10 5.11 9.27
CA ILE A 50 1.18 4.00 9.06
C ILE A 50 1.44 2.89 10.10
N SER A 51 0.43 2.10 10.41
CA SER A 51 0.61 0.88 11.23
C SER A 51 0.83 -0.35 10.34
N THR A 52 1.60 -1.32 10.82
CA THR A 52 1.82 -2.59 10.12
C THR A 52 0.51 -3.30 9.80
N ARG A 53 -0.47 -3.25 10.70
CA ARG A 53 -1.81 -3.82 10.49
C ARG A 53 -2.54 -3.13 9.33
N HIS A 54 -2.50 -1.81 9.27
CA HIS A 54 -3.16 -1.05 8.21
C HIS A 54 -2.53 -1.38 6.85
N LEU A 55 -1.19 -1.31 6.74
CA LEU A 55 -0.49 -1.67 5.52
C LEU A 55 -0.75 -3.13 5.11
N SER A 56 -0.76 -4.05 6.07
CA SER A 56 -1.08 -5.46 5.82
C SER A 56 -2.49 -5.65 5.26
N ASN A 57 -3.49 -4.96 5.82
CA ASN A 57 -4.85 -5.06 5.32
C ASN A 57 -5.00 -4.51 3.90
N VAL A 58 -4.32 -3.41 3.58
CA VAL A 58 -4.32 -2.83 2.22
C VAL A 58 -3.62 -3.78 1.24
N GLU A 59 -2.42 -4.25 1.57
CA GLU A 59 -1.65 -5.16 0.71
C GLU A 59 -2.31 -6.54 0.52
N LEU A 60 -3.16 -6.96 1.46
CA LEU A 60 -3.96 -8.19 1.35
C LEU A 60 -5.31 -7.96 0.66
N GLY A 61 -5.63 -6.74 0.23
CA GLY A 61 -6.91 -6.41 -0.40
C GLY A 61 -8.11 -6.50 0.55
N LYS A 62 -7.90 -6.42 1.87
CA LYS A 62 -8.97 -6.49 2.86
C LYS A 62 -9.70 -5.16 3.03
N ASN A 63 -8.98 -4.05 2.85
CA ASN A 63 -9.48 -2.71 3.07
C ASN A 63 -9.09 -1.82 1.88
N TRP A 64 -10.02 -0.93 1.50
CA TRP A 64 -9.70 0.22 0.68
C TRP A 64 -8.90 1.26 1.48
N ILE A 65 -8.00 1.97 0.81
CA ILE A 65 -7.20 3.05 1.40
C ILE A 65 -7.93 4.39 1.23
N SER A 66 -7.90 5.27 2.24
CA SER A 66 -8.41 6.64 2.07
C SER A 66 -7.48 7.45 1.16
N ILE A 67 -7.99 8.52 0.54
CA ILE A 67 -7.18 9.39 -0.34
C ILE A 67 -5.97 9.96 0.42
N GLU A 68 -6.16 10.44 1.64
CA GLU A 68 -5.07 10.93 2.50
C GLU A 68 -3.97 9.88 2.71
N LYS A 69 -4.38 8.63 2.99
CA LYS A 69 -3.42 7.53 3.19
C LYS A 69 -2.78 7.07 1.88
N LEU A 70 -3.47 7.21 0.75
CA LEU A 70 -2.91 6.95 -0.56
C LEU A 70 -1.79 7.93 -0.90
N ILE A 71 -1.98 9.22 -0.63
CA ILE A 71 -0.94 10.24 -0.86
C ILE A 71 0.29 9.94 -0.01
N VAL A 72 0.10 9.67 1.28
CA VAL A 72 1.20 9.29 2.19
C VAL A 72 1.90 8.00 1.73
N LEU A 73 1.13 7.00 1.28
CA LEU A 73 1.71 5.75 0.79
C LEU A 73 2.45 5.93 -0.54
N ALA A 74 1.98 6.81 -1.42
CA ALA A 74 2.65 7.15 -2.68
C ALA A 74 4.02 7.79 -2.40
N GLU A 75 4.08 8.75 -1.48
CA GLU A 75 5.33 9.36 -1.03
C GLU A 75 6.28 8.30 -0.47
N ALA A 76 5.77 7.40 0.39
CA ALA A 76 6.56 6.29 0.93
C ALA A 76 7.03 5.29 -0.14
N LEU A 77 6.32 5.18 -1.26
CA LEU A 77 6.69 4.33 -2.39
C LEU A 77 7.58 5.04 -3.41
N GLU A 78 7.92 6.32 -3.21
CA GLU A 78 8.60 7.16 -4.21
C GLU A 78 7.90 7.17 -5.57
N VAL A 79 6.56 7.20 -5.55
CA VAL A 79 5.72 7.27 -6.75
C VAL A 79 4.85 8.52 -6.67
N ASP A 80 4.63 9.16 -7.81
CA ASP A 80 3.68 10.27 -7.89
C ASP A 80 2.26 9.79 -7.50
N PRO A 81 1.53 10.50 -6.62
CA PRO A 81 0.21 10.05 -6.18
C PRO A 81 -0.84 9.99 -7.30
N VAL A 82 -0.72 10.83 -8.35
CA VAL A 82 -1.61 10.78 -9.52
C VAL A 82 -1.30 9.55 -10.36
N GLU A 83 -0.03 9.24 -10.58
CA GLU A 83 0.40 8.01 -11.25
C GLU A 83 -0.10 6.76 -10.51
N LEU A 84 0.10 6.69 -9.19
CA LEU A 84 -0.37 5.58 -8.37
C LEU A 84 -1.89 5.41 -8.43
N PHE A 85 -2.63 6.52 -8.43
CA PHE A 85 -4.08 6.49 -8.56
C PHE A 85 -4.53 6.08 -9.96
N GLY A 86 -3.80 6.48 -11.00
CA GLY A 86 -4.01 6.02 -12.37
C GLY A 86 -3.91 4.50 -12.49
N GLU A 87 -2.86 3.88 -11.95
CA GLU A 87 -2.70 2.42 -11.96
C GLU A 87 -3.85 1.69 -11.24
N ILE A 88 -4.32 2.26 -10.13
CA ILE A 88 -5.48 1.76 -9.40
C ILE A 88 -6.74 1.80 -10.27
N ILE A 89 -6.99 2.91 -10.97
CA ILE A 89 -8.15 3.08 -11.85
C ILE A 89 -8.11 2.02 -12.96
N GLU A 90 -6.95 1.79 -13.57
CA GLU A 90 -6.81 0.78 -14.62
C GLU A 90 -7.14 -0.63 -14.09
N ILE A 91 -6.70 -0.97 -12.87
CA ILE A 91 -7.11 -2.23 -12.22
C ILE A 91 -8.63 -2.31 -12.06
N TYR A 92 -9.31 -1.23 -11.68
CA TYR A 92 -10.77 -1.22 -11.55
C TYR A 92 -11.49 -1.36 -12.89
N LYS A 93 -10.94 -0.81 -13.99
CA LYS A 93 -11.52 -0.93 -15.33
C LYS A 93 -11.34 -2.33 -15.94
N GLU A 94 -10.30 -3.06 -15.53
CA GLU A 94 -9.98 -4.41 -16.01
C GLU A 94 -10.68 -5.54 -15.23
N ASN A 95 -11.39 -5.23 -14.14
CA ASN A 95 -12.17 -6.23 -13.38
C ASN A 95 -13.65 -6.15 -13.72
#